data_AF-F3FZ95-F1
#
_entry.id   AF-F3FZ95-F1
#
_cell.length_a   1.000
_cell.length_b   1.000
_cell.length_c   1.000
_cell.angle_alpha   90.00
_cell.angle_beta   90.00
_cell.angle_gamma   90.00
#
_symmetry.space_group_name_H-M   'P 1'
#
loop_
_entity.id
_entity.type
_entity.pdbx_description
1 polymer ?
#
loop_
_entity_poly.entity_id
_entity_poly.type
_entity_poly.pdbx_seq_one_letter_code
_entity_poly.pdbx_strand_id
1 'polypeptide(L)' 'NWPPTLLELAPGQRVLDACCAPGGKTCHLLEVQPQLSGVVAVGL' A
#
# COMPACT_ATOMS: atom_id res chain seq x y z
N ASN A 1 6.84 9.62 -8.45
CA ASN A 1 5.69 10.09 -7.65
C ASN A 1 4.46 9.35 -8.17
N TRP A 2 4.19 8.15 -7.65
CA TRP A 2 3.19 7.22 -8.20
C TRP A 2 1.84 7.49 -7.53
N PRO A 3 0.78 7.87 -8.28
CA PRO A 3 -0.52 8.09 -7.68
C PRO A 3 -1.14 6.75 -7.25
N PRO A 4 -1.76 6.69 -6.05
CA PRO A 4 -2.36 5.46 -5.50
C PRO A 4 -3.54 4.95 -6.33
N THR A 5 -4.09 5.76 -7.23
CA THR A 5 -5.21 5.42 -8.11
C THR A 5 -4.90 4.36 -9.16
N LEU A 6 -3.63 3.95 -9.34
CA LEU A 6 -3.28 2.83 -10.22
C LEU A 6 -3.44 1.45 -9.53
N LEU A 7 -3.45 1.39 -8.20
CA LEU A 7 -3.76 0.15 -7.49
C LEU A 7 -5.27 0.08 -7.26
N GLU A 8 -5.95 -0.77 -8.01
CA GLU A 8 -7.36 -1.14 -7.80
C GLU A 8 -7.49 -2.03 -6.55
N LEU A 9 -7.43 -1.40 -5.37
CA LEU A 9 -7.46 -2.09 -4.09
C LEU A 9 -8.86 -2.62 -3.78
N ALA A 10 -8.97 -3.93 -3.60
CA ALA A 10 -10.18 -4.60 -3.14
C ALA A 10 -10.09 -4.99 -1.66
N PRO A 11 -11.22 -5.06 -0.94
CA PRO A 11 -11.27 -5.61 0.41
C PRO A 11 -10.66 -7.01 0.52
N GLY A 12 -9.96 -7.27 1.62
CA GLY A 12 -9.31 -8.56 1.90
C GLY A 12 -8.02 -8.82 1.13
N GLN A 13 -7.61 -7.95 0.20
CA GLN A 13 -6.36 -8.11 -0.52
C GLN A 13 -5.13 -7.91 0.38
N ARG A 14 -4.01 -8.52 -0.02
CA ARG A 14 -2.68 -8.27 0.54
C ARG A 14 -1.85 -7.49 -0.46
N VAL A 15 -1.18 -6.44 0.01
CA VAL A 15 -0.38 -5.55 -0.85
C VAL A 15 1.10 -5.65 -0.47
N LEU A 16 1.96 -5.69 -1.47
CA LEU A 16 3.42 -5.60 -1.33
C LEU A 16 3.89 -4.21 -1.78
N ASP A 17 4.43 -3.42 -0.86
CA ASP A 17 5.15 -2.18 -1.15
C ASP A 17 6.63 -2.51 -1.32
N ALA A 18 7.05 -2.76 -2.57
CA ALA A 18 8.38 -3.27 -2.93
C ALA A 18 9.48 -2.19 -3.01
N CYS A 19 9.12 -0.91 -2.84
CA CYS A 19 10.08 0.20 -2.93
C CYS A 19 9.78 1.22 -1.84
N CYS A 20 9.83 0.75 -0.59
CA CYS A 20 9.56 1.60 0.56
C CYS A 20 10.75 2.52 0.84
N ALA A 21 10.84 3.64 0.12
CA ALA A 21 11.60 4.80 0.59
C ALA A 21 10.85 5.37 1.81
N PRO A 22 11.54 5.69 2.94
CA PRO A 22 10.91 6.12 4.18
C PRO A 22 9.97 7.29 3.90
N GLY A 23 8.67 7.06 4.11
CA GLY A 23 7.65 8.07 3.88
C GLY A 23 6.32 7.48 3.45
N GLY A 24 5.37 7.44 4.40
CA GLY A 24 3.91 7.59 4.27
C GLY A 24 3.09 6.71 3.34
N LYS A 25 3.65 6.14 2.26
CA LYS A 25 2.92 5.47 1.17
C LYS A 25 2.23 4.20 1.65
N THR A 26 2.88 3.47 2.55
CA THR A 26 2.31 2.30 3.22
C THR A 26 1.11 2.66 4.10
N CYS A 27 1.16 3.77 4.84
CA CYS A 27 0.00 4.26 5.61
C CYS A 27 -1.12 4.74 4.68
N HIS A 28 -0.77 5.43 3.60
CA HIS A 28 -1.73 5.92 2.64
C HIS A 28 -2.54 4.78 1.96
N LEU A 29 -1.92 3.63 1.76
CA LEU A 29 -2.58 2.40 1.27
C LEU A 29 -3.70 1.92 2.21
N LEU A 30 -3.47 1.97 3.52
CA LEU A 30 -4.48 1.60 4.53
C LEU A 30 -5.58 2.66 4.67
N GLU A 31 -5.25 3.93 4.46
CA GLU A 31 -6.26 5.01 4.42
C GLU A 31 -7.20 4.87 3.23
N VAL A 32 -6.68 4.48 2.06
CA VAL A 32 -7.47 4.31 0.82
C VAL A 32 -8.33 3.04 0.88
N GLN A 33 -7.84 1.94 1.47
CA GLN A 33 -8.59 0.70 1.64
C GLN A 33 -8.42 0.13 3.06
N PRO A 34 -9.31 0.52 4.00
CA PRO A 34 -9.22 0.09 5.40
C PRO A 34 -9.42 -1.42 5.60
N GLN A 35 -10.02 -2.11 4.62
CA GLN A 35 -10.33 -3.55 4.70
C GLN A 35 -9.23 -4.42 4.09
N LEU A 36 -8.02 -3.89 3.83
CA LEU A 36 -6.90 -4.74 3.42
C LEU A 36 -6.59 -5.77 4.50
N SER A 37 -6.25 -6.99 4.08
CA SER A 37 -5.81 -8.04 5.01
C SER A 37 -4.43 -7.74 5.59
N GLY A 38 -3.65 -6.87 4.94
CA GLY A 38 -2.34 -6.43 5.41
C GLY A 38 -1.48 -5.88 4.28
N VAL A 39 -0.49 -5.08 4.65
CA VAL A 39 0.52 -4.53 3.74
C VAL A 39 1.89 -4.97 4.22
N VAL A 40 2.68 -5.56 3.33
CA VAL A 40 4.09 -5.88 3.59
C VAL A 40 4.93 -4.86 2.85
N ALA A 41 5.78 -4.13 3.56
CA ALA A 41 6.73 -3.20 2.96
C ALA A 41 8.14 -3.81 2.99
N VAL A 42 8.80 -3.82 1.83
CA VAL A 42 10.19 -4.25 1.70
C VAL A 42 11.00 -3.04 1.24
N GLY A 43 11.98 -2.66 2.05
CA GLY A 43 13.04 -1.71 1.69
C GLY A 43 14.33 -2.47 1.44
N LEU A 44 15.13 -2.01 0.48
CA LEU A 44 16.54 -2.43 0.33
C LEU A 44 17.44 -1.65 1.29
#